data_AF-A0A8B7E395-F1
#
_entry.id   AF-A0A8B7E395-F1
#
_cell.length_a   1.000
_cell.length_b   1.000
_cell.length_c   1.000
_cell.angle_alpha   90.00
_cell.angle_beta   90.00
_cell.angle_gamma   90.00
#
_symmetry.space_group_name_H-M   'P 1'
#
loop_
_entity.id
_entity.type
_entity.pdbx_description
1 polymer ?
#
loop_
_entity_poly.entity_id
_entity_poly.type
_entity_poly.pdbx_seq_one_letter_code
_entity_poly.pdbx_strand_id
1 'polypeptide(L)'
;MNSVLPKIEQLIRAHTLNIHTADEMIKTIVEARQAMIKFDKSWVEDLYENIIYETTASKITPLVCNPGKLLLTSKQLYYQPFNNVEPVKNFSTHRFSFN
;
A
#
# COMPACT_ATOMS: atom_id res chain seq x y z
N MET A 1 3.67 1.26 -23.47
CA MET A 1 2.66 0.19 -23.68
C MET A 1 3.16 -1.22 -23.29
N ASN A 2 4.46 -1.52 -23.34
CA ASN A 2 5.00 -2.87 -23.05
C ASN A 2 5.00 -3.35 -21.58
N SER A 3 4.59 -2.54 -20.60
CA SER A 3 4.65 -2.90 -19.17
C SER A 3 3.37 -3.58 -18.62
N VAL A 4 2.28 -3.58 -19.39
CA VAL A 4 0.98 -4.08 -18.94
C VAL A 4 0.74 -5.51 -19.40
N LEU A 5 1.21 -5.88 -20.60
CA LEU A 5 1.01 -7.21 -21.16
C LEU A 5 1.55 -8.33 -20.25
N PRO A 6 2.79 -8.28 -19.72
CA PRO A 6 3.28 -9.32 -18.82
C PRO A 6 2.44 -9.46 -17.53
N LYS A 7 1.86 -8.35 -17.06
CA LYS A 7 1.00 -8.34 -15.85
C LYS A 7 -0.33 -9.04 -16.11
N ILE A 8 -0.88 -8.90 -17.31
CA ILE A 8 -2.12 -9.56 -17.72
C ILE A 8 -1.86 -11.04 -17.95
N GLU A 9 -0.77 -11.40 -18.65
CA GLU A 9 -0.39 -12.80 -18.91
C GLU A 9 -0.18 -13.59 -17.60
N GLN A 10 0.43 -12.99 -16.58
CA GLN A 10 0.54 -13.60 -15.25
C GLN A 10 -0.82 -13.94 -14.65
N LEU A 11 -1.81 -13.06 -14.78
CA LEU A 11 -3.16 -13.30 -14.27
C LEU A 11 -3.92 -14.34 -15.11
N ILE A 12 -3.77 -14.32 -16.44
CA ILE A 12 -4.34 -15.34 -17.32
C ILE A 12 -3.79 -16.72 -16.95
N ARG A 13 -2.49 -16.83 -16.68
CA ARG A 13 -1.89 -18.08 -16.23
C ARG A 13 -2.47 -18.54 -14.89
N ALA A 14 -2.62 -17.65 -13.92
CA ALA A 14 -3.22 -18.01 -12.62
C ALA A 14 -4.63 -18.60 -12.76
N HIS A 15 -5.44 -18.08 -13.70
CA HIS A 15 -6.79 -18.56 -13.98
C HIS A 15 -6.83 -20.02 -14.49
N THR A 16 -5.76 -20.50 -15.13
CA THR A 16 -5.71 -21.88 -15.64
C THR A 16 -5.25 -22.91 -14.60
N LEU A 17 -4.89 -22.47 -13.40
CA LEU A 17 -4.40 -23.35 -12.34
C LEU A 17 -5.53 -23.86 -11.44
N ASN A 18 -5.23 -24.86 -10.63
CA ASN A 18 -6.11 -25.22 -9.51
C ASN A 18 -6.25 -24.03 -8.54
N ILE A 19 -7.32 -24.01 -7.74
CA ILE A 19 -7.66 -22.87 -6.89
C ILE A 19 -6.56 -22.50 -5.88
N HIS A 20 -5.92 -23.50 -5.25
CA HIS A 20 -4.88 -23.26 -4.27
C HIS A 20 -3.66 -22.59 -4.89
N THR A 21 -3.16 -23.13 -6.01
CA THR A 21 -2.00 -22.57 -6.71
C THR A 21 -2.34 -21.22 -7.34
N ALA A 22 -3.58 -21.03 -7.80
CA ALA A 22 -4.05 -19.75 -8.29
C ALA A 22 -4.00 -18.68 -7.19
N ASP A 23 -4.48 -18.98 -5.98
CA ASP A 23 -4.46 -18.06 -4.85
C ASP A 23 -3.05 -17.65 -4.43
N GLU A 24 -2.12 -18.62 -4.33
CA GLU A 24 -0.71 -18.34 -4.02
C GLU A 24 -0.04 -17.46 -5.10
N MET A 25 -0.33 -17.75 -6.38
CA MET A 25 0.19 -16.98 -7.49
C MET A 25 -0.37 -15.55 -7.49
N ILE A 26 -1.67 -15.39 -7.27
CA ILE A 26 -2.32 -14.07 -7.18
C ILE A 26 -1.75 -13.27 -6.02
N LYS A 27 -1.63 -13.89 -4.84
CA LYS A 27 -1.03 -13.26 -3.65
C LYS A 27 0.38 -12.75 -3.96
N THR A 28 1.23 -13.60 -4.54
CA THR A 28 2.61 -13.24 -4.91
C THR A 28 2.64 -12.08 -5.91
N ILE A 29 1.75 -12.09 -6.93
CA ILE A 29 1.62 -11.01 -7.91
C ILE A 29 1.21 -9.70 -7.22
N VAL A 30 0.25 -9.75 -6.30
CA VAL A 30 -0.23 -8.57 -5.56
C VAL A 30 0.90 -8.01 -4.67
N GLU A 31 1.58 -8.85 -3.91
CA GLU A 31 2.70 -8.44 -3.04
C GLU A 31 3.83 -7.80 -3.85
N ALA A 32 4.22 -8.40 -4.97
CA ALA A 32 5.25 -7.84 -5.86
C ALA A 32 4.84 -6.47 -6.41
N ARG A 33 3.56 -6.31 -6.80
CA ARG A 33 3.03 -5.01 -7.26
C ARG A 33 3.06 -3.96 -6.16
N GLN A 34 2.61 -4.32 -4.96
CA GLN A 34 2.57 -3.41 -3.81
C GLN A 34 3.97 -2.99 -3.34
N ALA A 35 4.95 -3.88 -3.42
CA ALA A 35 6.35 -3.58 -3.08
C ALA A 35 6.96 -2.49 -3.99
N MET A 36 6.51 -2.39 -5.25
CA MET A 36 6.99 -1.39 -6.21
C MET A 36 6.33 -0.01 -6.05
N ILE A 37 5.18 0.08 -5.37
CA ILE A 37 4.51 1.36 -5.13
C ILE A 37 5.34 2.14 -4.11
N LYS A 38 5.44 3.45 -4.28
CA LYS A 38 5.99 4.39 -3.28
C LYS A 38 4.89 5.32 -2.80
N PHE A 39 5.04 5.87 -1.61
CA PHE A 39 4.12 6.90 -1.13
C PHE A 39 4.19 8.13 -2.05
N ASP A 40 3.03 8.66 -2.43
CA ASP A 40 2.93 9.88 -3.22
C ASP A 40 3.13 11.10 -2.33
N LYS A 41 4.31 11.71 -2.45
CA LYS A 41 4.73 12.82 -1.58
C LYS A 41 3.93 14.11 -1.78
N SER A 42 3.09 14.20 -2.82
CA SER A 42 2.20 15.35 -2.99
C SER A 42 1.15 15.47 -1.88
N TRP A 43 0.92 14.39 -1.11
CA TRP A 43 0.02 14.39 0.05
C TRP A 43 0.66 14.92 1.34
N VAL A 44 1.97 15.20 1.35
CA VAL A 44 2.63 15.81 2.51
C VAL A 44 2.28 17.29 2.54
N GLU A 45 1.58 17.73 3.59
CA GLU A 45 1.01 19.07 3.66
C GLU A 45 2.06 20.17 3.89
N ASP A 46 3.15 19.84 4.57
CA ASP A 46 4.21 20.79 4.91
C ASP A 46 5.55 20.39 4.29
N LEU A 47 6.10 21.29 3.47
CA LEU A 47 7.37 21.13 2.76
C LEU A 47 8.58 21.03 3.69
N TYR A 48 8.44 21.43 4.96
CA TYR A 48 9.49 21.32 5.98
C TYR A 48 9.40 20.01 6.78
N GLU A 49 8.44 19.13 6.46
CA GLU A 49 8.39 17.80 7.06
C GLU A 49 9.52 16.90 6.54
N ASN A 50 10.28 16.31 7.47
CA ASN A 50 11.32 15.34 7.13
C ASN A 50 10.71 13.94 7.12
N ILE A 51 10.90 13.19 6.03
CA ILE A 51 10.51 11.79 5.96
C ILE A 51 11.45 10.97 6.83
N ILE A 52 10.91 10.27 7.83
CA ILE A 52 11.65 9.42 8.76
C ILE A 52 11.64 7.97 8.26
N TYR A 53 10.47 7.50 7.83
CA TYR A 53 10.30 6.09 7.45
C TYR A 53 9.13 5.90 6.47
N GLU A 54 9.26 4.93 5.56
CA GLU A 54 8.20 4.51 4.63
C GLU A 54 8.09 2.98 4.65
N THR A 55 6.88 2.44 4.79
CA THR A 55 6.64 0.99 4.74
C THR A 55 5.26 0.66 4.18
N THR A 56 5.03 -0.62 3.89
CA THR A 56 3.71 -1.14 3.57
C THR A 56 3.00 -1.54 4.88
N ALA A 57 1.75 -1.13 5.04
CA ALA A 57 0.92 -1.48 6.20
C ALA A 57 -0.53 -1.73 5.78
N SER A 58 -1.29 -2.42 6.63
CA SER A 58 -2.73 -2.62 6.42
C SER A 58 -3.55 -1.86 7.46
N LYS A 59 -4.51 -1.07 7.01
CA LYS A 59 -5.56 -0.51 7.87
C LYS A 59 -6.56 -1.62 8.15
N ILE A 60 -6.67 -2.00 9.41
CA ILE A 60 -7.58 -3.06 9.87
C ILE A 60 -8.86 -2.41 10.40
N THR A 61 -9.99 -2.85 9.86
CA THR A 61 -11.33 -2.57 10.38
C THR A 61 -12.05 -3.90 10.60
N PRO A 62 -13.16 -3.96 11.37
CA PRO A 62 -13.79 -5.23 11.73
C PRO A 62 -14.11 -6.17 10.55
N LEU A 63 -14.35 -5.64 9.35
CA LEU A 63 -14.70 -6.42 8.16
C LEU A 63 -13.70 -6.33 7.01
N VAL A 64 -12.69 -5.45 7.10
CA VAL A 64 -11.82 -5.15 5.97
C VAL A 64 -10.38 -4.94 6.42
N CYS A 65 -9.46 -5.67 5.78
CA CYS A 65 -8.02 -5.40 5.80
C CYS A 65 -7.65 -4.67 4.52
N ASN A 66 -7.41 -3.35 4.60
CA ASN A 66 -7.07 -2.54 3.44
C ASN A 66 -5.55 -2.26 3.41
N PRO A 67 -4.79 -2.77 2.42
CA PRO A 67 -3.35 -2.52 2.32
C PRO A 67 -3.04 -1.15 1.71
N GLY A 68 -1.95 -0.53 2.16
CA GLY A 68 -1.48 0.77 1.70
C GLY A 68 -0.03 1.08 2.08
N LYS A 69 0.40 2.29 1.76
CA LYS A 69 1.68 2.86 2.22
C LYS A 69 1.49 3.67 3.48
N LEU A 70 2.40 3.47 4.42
CA LEU A 70 2.54 4.24 5.63
C LEU A 70 3.81 5.09 5.51
N LEU A 71 3.67 6.41 5.67
CA LEU A 71 4.78 7.37 5.68
C LEU A 71 4.82 8.06 7.03
N LEU A 72 5.91 7.87 7.77
CA LEU A 72 6.18 8.59 9.00
C LEU A 72 7.06 9.81 8.68
N THR A 73 6.60 10.99 9.06
CA THR A 73 7.37 12.23 9.00
C THR A 73 7.69 12.75 10.40
N SER A 74 8.47 13.83 10.47
CA SER A 74 8.77 14.54 11.72
C SER A 74 7.54 15.11 12.44
N LYS A 75 6.39 15.23 11.77
CA LYS A 75 5.17 15.85 12.33
C LYS A 75 3.95 14.94 12.30
N GLN A 76 3.83 14.10 11.28
CA GLN A 76 2.60 13.37 10.99
C GLN A 76 2.88 11.95 10.51
N LEU A 77 1.92 11.08 10.73
CA LEU A 77 1.85 9.75 10.14
C LEU A 77 0.81 9.78 9.03
N TYR A 78 1.21 9.47 7.80
CA TYR A 78 0.32 9.40 6.65
C TYR A 78 0.05 7.95 6.26
N TYR A 79 -1.19 7.68 5.84
CA TYR A 79 -1.59 6.40 5.27
C TYR A 79 -2.28 6.61 3.91
N GLN A 80 -1.71 6.00 2.86
CA GLN A 80 -2.22 6.01 1.49
C GLN A 80 -2.67 4.61 1.08
N PRO A 81 -3.97 4.35 0.88
CA PRO A 81 -4.46 3.04 0.44
C PRO A 81 -4.07 2.76 -1.01
N PHE A 82 -3.74 1.50 -1.34
CA PHE A 82 -3.35 1.14 -2.72
C PHE A 82 -4.50 1.19 -3.72
N ASN A 83 -5.73 0.99 -3.25
CA ASN A 83 -6.93 0.94 -4.09
C ASN A 83 -7.54 2.33 -4.33
N ASN A 84 -7.02 3.39 -3.70
CA ASN A 84 -7.54 4.75 -3.79
C ASN A 84 -9.05 4.89 -3.46
N VAL A 85 -9.63 3.92 -2.74
CA VAL A 85 -11.06 3.93 -2.38
C VAL A 85 -11.34 4.92 -1.24
N GLU A 86 -10.36 5.12 -0.36
CA GLU A 86 -10.40 6.11 0.71
C GLU A 86 -9.38 7.22 0.45
N PRO A 87 -9.63 8.46 0.92
CA PRO A 87 -8.64 9.52 0.89
C PRO A 87 -7.43 9.19 1.77
N VAL A 88 -6.28 9.80 1.44
CA VAL A 88 -5.09 9.75 2.29
C VAL A 88 -5.42 10.34 3.65
N LYS A 89 -4.98 9.67 4.71
CA LYS A 89 -5.21 10.11 6.09
C LYS A 89 -3.90 10.49 6.74
N ASN A 90 -3.91 11.58 7.50
CA ASN A 90 -2.82 12.03 8.34
C ASN A 90 -3.22 11.97 9.83
N PHE A 91 -2.25 11.64 10.68
CA PHE A 91 -2.42 11.56 12.12
C PHE A 91 -1.25 12.29 12.79
N SER A 92 -1.52 13.20 13.71
CA SER A 92 -0.45 13.96 14.38
C SER A 92 0.41 13.08 15.29
N THR A 93 1.74 13.18 15.18
CA THR A 93 2.66 12.35 15.96
C THR A 93 2.64 12.69 17.45
N HIS A 94 2.30 13.93 17.82
CA HIS A 94 2.15 14.35 19.22
C HIS A 94 1.04 13.62 20.00
N ARG A 95 0.16 12.85 19.33
CA ARG A 95 -0.90 12.05 19.99
C ARG A 95 -0.50 10.59 20.23
N PHE A 96 0.68 10.15 19.78
CA PHE A 96 1.18 8.79 20.01
C PHE A 96 2.22 8.78 21.14
N SER A 97 1.86 9.31 22.31
CA SER A 97 2.59 8.98 23.55
C SER A 97 2.09 7.62 24.02
N PHE A 98 2.88 6.58 23.78
CA PHE A 98 2.67 5.28 24.41
C PHE A 98 3.05 5.42 25.88
N ASN A 99 2.05 5.55 26.75
CA ASN A 99 2.19 5.34 28.19
C ASN A 99 2.31 3.85 28.49
#